data_AF-A0A8T4PJT2-F1
#
_entry.id   AF-A0A8T4PJT2-F1
#
_cell.length_a   1.000
_cell.length_b   1.000
_cell.length_c   1.000
_cell.angle_alpha   90.00
_cell.angle_beta   90.00
_cell.angle_gamma   90.00
#
_symmetry.space_group_name_H-M   'P 1'
#
loop_
_entity.id
_entity.type
_entity.pdbx_description
1 polymer ?
#
loop_
_entity_poly.entity_id
_entity_poly.type
_entity_poly.pdbx_seq_one_letter_code
_entity_poly.pdbx_strand_id
1 'polypeptide(L)'
;MSKNYSKTTESGNKINTPENIKEDKSFQILKLALDEIKEKYKIAPNEILSLVEEKPVSKEILLPISVFENDKLSALEIICKYLKEELDVGFNKIASLLNRDNRTIWATYNNAIKKKKEKLIVKESKFFIPVSILAERKLSVLGAIVSYLKDNFNLRYSEIAALLNRDERNMWTAYNRAKKK
;
A
#
# COMPACT_ATOMS: atom_id res chain seq x y z
N MET A 1 -13.31 -40.28 44.17
CA MET A 1 -13.72 -39.60 42.92
C MET A 1 -12.59 -38.72 42.45
N SER A 2 -12.26 -38.85 41.18
CA SER A 2 -10.98 -38.58 40.56
C SER A 2 -10.58 -37.10 40.50
N LYS A 3 -9.25 -36.89 40.62
CA LYS A 3 -8.51 -35.71 40.18
C LYS A 3 -8.81 -35.41 38.72
N ASN A 4 -8.76 -34.13 38.32
CA ASN A 4 -8.18 -33.77 37.03
C ASN A 4 -7.57 -32.35 37.08
N TYR A 5 -6.25 -32.36 36.90
CA TYR A 5 -5.43 -31.25 36.44
C TYR A 5 -5.78 -30.92 34.98
N SER A 6 -5.67 -29.66 34.58
CA SER A 6 -5.27 -29.32 33.21
C SER A 6 -4.57 -27.96 33.17
N LYS A 7 -3.24 -28.04 33.01
CA LYS A 7 -2.33 -26.99 32.57
C LYS A 7 -2.41 -26.86 31.04
N THR A 8 -2.21 -25.62 30.59
CA THR A 8 -1.45 -25.16 29.39
C THR A 8 -1.81 -25.63 27.97
N THR A 9 -1.95 -24.59 27.12
CA THR A 9 -1.40 -24.43 25.75
C THR A 9 -1.93 -25.33 24.64
N GLU A 10 -2.63 -24.74 23.67
CA GLU A 10 -2.07 -24.42 22.34
C GLU A 10 -3.16 -23.85 21.42
N SER A 11 -2.98 -22.58 21.03
CA SER A 11 -3.74 -21.91 19.99
C SER A 11 -3.38 -22.49 18.62
N GLY A 12 -4.04 -23.60 18.26
CA GLY A 12 -4.00 -24.14 16.91
C GLY A 12 -4.90 -23.33 15.99
N ASN A 13 -4.34 -22.32 15.32
CA ASN A 13 -4.98 -21.69 14.17
C ASN A 13 -5.05 -22.75 13.04
N LYS A 14 -6.22 -23.37 12.87
CA LYS A 14 -6.52 -24.21 11.70
C LYS A 14 -6.53 -23.30 10.47
N ILE A 15 -5.45 -23.34 9.70
CA ILE A 15 -5.41 -22.71 8.38
C ILE A 15 -6.30 -23.56 7.46
N ASN A 16 -7.47 -23.04 7.08
CA ASN A 16 -8.26 -23.59 5.98
C ASN A 16 -7.42 -23.53 4.70
N THR A 17 -6.83 -24.67 4.33
CA THR A 17 -6.17 -24.82 3.04
C THR A 17 -7.26 -25.22 2.04
N PRO A 18 -7.51 -24.47 0.96
CA PRO A 18 -8.41 -24.93 -0.10
C PRO A 18 -7.87 -26.26 -0.65
N GLU A 19 -8.63 -27.35 -0.52
CA GLU A 19 -8.23 -28.70 -0.92
C GLU A 19 -7.77 -28.79 -2.39
N ASN A 20 -8.19 -27.83 -3.21
CA ASN A 20 -7.92 -27.74 -4.64
C ASN A 20 -6.53 -27.21 -5.04
N ILE A 21 -5.72 -26.71 -4.10
CA ILE A 21 -4.40 -26.09 -4.43
C ILE A 21 -3.27 -27.13 -4.52
N LYS A 22 -3.40 -28.26 -3.80
CA LYS A 22 -2.31 -29.24 -3.66
C LYS A 22 -2.02 -30.03 -4.93
N GLU A 23 -2.97 -30.10 -5.87
CA GLU A 23 -2.86 -30.84 -7.13
C GLU A 23 -2.36 -29.99 -8.31
N ASP A 24 -2.21 -28.67 -8.12
CA ASP A 24 -1.68 -27.80 -9.17
C ASP A 24 -0.22 -28.14 -9.48
N LYS A 25 0.08 -28.37 -10.77
CA LYS A 25 1.43 -28.72 -11.25
C LYS A 25 2.47 -27.67 -10.83
N SER A 26 2.09 -26.40 -10.82
CA SER A 26 2.93 -25.29 -10.39
C SER A 26 3.22 -25.36 -8.89
N PHE A 27 2.23 -25.78 -8.08
CA PHE A 27 2.40 -25.98 -6.65
C PHE A 27 3.36 -27.15 -6.34
N GLN A 28 3.28 -28.23 -7.12
CA GLN A 28 4.22 -29.35 -7.00
C GLN A 28 5.66 -28.96 -7.36
N ILE A 29 5.84 -28.18 -8.44
CA ILE A 29 7.16 -27.66 -8.83
C ILE A 29 7.72 -26.75 -7.74
N LEU A 30 6.90 -25.84 -7.21
CA LEU A 30 7.30 -24.96 -6.11
C LEU A 30 7.72 -25.75 -4.88
N LYS A 31 6.95 -26.78 -4.52
CA LYS A 31 7.28 -27.65 -3.37
C LYS A 31 8.65 -28.32 -3.55
N LEU A 32 8.92 -28.88 -4.73
CA LEU A 32 10.20 -29.52 -5.04
C LEU A 32 11.36 -28.51 -4.93
N ALA A 33 11.20 -27.31 -5.47
CA ALA A 33 12.21 -26.26 -5.38
C ALA A 33 12.47 -25.81 -3.93
N LEU A 34 11.42 -25.69 -3.11
CA LEU A 34 11.54 -25.33 -1.70
C LEU A 34 12.27 -26.40 -0.87
N ASP A 35 11.99 -27.68 -1.15
CA ASP A 35 12.65 -28.80 -0.48
C ASP A 35 14.15 -28.84 -0.82
N GLU A 36 14.53 -28.61 -2.08
CA GLU A 36 15.94 -28.53 -2.51
C GLU A 36 16.70 -27.40 -1.80
N ILE A 37 16.09 -26.21 -1.72
CA ILE A 37 16.69 -25.04 -1.05
C ILE A 37 16.86 -25.32 0.44
N LYS A 38 15.86 -25.94 1.07
CA LYS A 38 15.88 -26.30 2.50
C LYS A 38 17.02 -27.27 2.80
N GLU A 39 17.22 -28.29 1.98
CA GLU A 39 18.29 -29.28 2.17
C GLU A 39 19.68 -28.67 1.93
N LYS A 40 19.83 -27.92 0.84
CA LYS A 40 21.12 -27.36 0.42
C LYS A 40 21.62 -26.27 1.36
N TYR A 41 20.73 -25.42 1.87
CA TYR A 41 21.11 -24.25 2.66
C TYR A 41 20.72 -24.33 4.14
N LYS A 42 19.98 -25.37 4.56
CA LYS A 42 19.50 -25.55 5.95
C LYS A 42 18.68 -24.36 6.49
N ILE A 43 17.98 -23.67 5.59
CA ILE A 43 17.20 -22.47 5.88
C ILE A 43 15.78 -22.88 6.31
N ALA A 44 15.22 -22.18 7.30
CA ALA A 44 13.84 -22.44 7.72
C ALA A 44 12.82 -21.92 6.68
N PRO A 45 11.63 -22.53 6.53
CA PRO A 45 10.63 -22.08 5.55
C PRO A 45 10.26 -20.60 5.67
N ASN A 46 10.22 -20.06 6.90
CA ASN A 46 9.94 -18.65 7.14
C ASN A 46 11.06 -17.72 6.65
N GLU A 47 12.30 -18.18 6.70
CA GLU A 47 13.45 -17.43 6.19
C GLU A 47 13.45 -17.45 4.65
N ILE A 48 13.07 -18.57 4.03
CA ILE A 48 12.86 -18.64 2.56
C ILE A 48 11.80 -17.63 2.13
N LEU A 49 10.68 -17.56 2.87
CA LEU A 49 9.62 -16.58 2.60
C LEU A 49 10.16 -15.14 2.67
N SER A 50 11.00 -14.85 3.67
CA SER A 50 11.63 -13.53 3.82
C SER A 50 12.67 -13.17 2.76
N LEU A 51 13.20 -14.17 2.03
CA LEU A 51 14.15 -13.99 0.93
C LEU A 51 13.45 -13.81 -0.41
N VAL A 52 12.27 -14.44 -0.59
CA VAL A 52 11.41 -14.29 -1.78
C VAL A 52 10.63 -12.98 -1.72
N GLU A 53 10.24 -12.54 -0.52
CA GLU A 53 9.73 -11.21 -0.28
C GLU A 53 10.87 -10.19 -0.42
N GLU A 54 10.96 -9.48 -1.54
CA GLU A 54 11.87 -8.33 -1.66
C GLU A 54 11.50 -7.28 -0.58
N LYS A 55 12.23 -7.33 0.55
CA LYS A 55 12.09 -6.51 1.78
C LYS A 55 10.93 -6.95 2.68
N PRO A 56 11.06 -6.79 4.02
CA PRO A 56 10.01 -7.15 4.96
C PRO A 56 8.72 -6.42 4.58
N VAL A 57 7.71 -7.19 4.18
CA VAL A 57 6.38 -6.69 3.82
C VAL A 57 5.74 -6.12 5.08
N SER A 58 6.02 -4.86 5.39
CA SER A 58 4.97 -4.03 5.97
C SER A 58 3.82 -4.09 4.96
N LYS A 59 2.68 -4.69 5.34
CA LYS A 59 1.44 -4.72 4.53
C LYS A 59 1.35 -3.43 3.69
N GLU A 60 1.57 -3.56 2.38
CA GLU A 60 1.55 -2.42 1.47
C GLU A 60 0.17 -1.77 1.57
N ILE A 61 0.12 -0.48 1.89
CA ILE A 61 -1.14 0.23 1.99
C ILE A 61 -1.55 0.64 0.58
N LEU A 62 -2.73 0.18 0.15
CA LEU A 62 -3.32 0.55 -1.12
C LEU A 62 -4.31 1.71 -0.92
N LEU A 63 -4.09 2.78 -1.67
CA LEU A 63 -4.92 3.98 -1.67
C LEU A 63 -5.91 3.94 -2.86
N PRO A 64 -7.24 3.87 -2.62
CA PRO A 64 -8.21 3.91 -3.72
C PRO A 64 -8.17 5.28 -4.41
N ILE A 65 -8.20 5.32 -5.75
CA ILE A 65 -8.16 6.59 -6.50
C ILE A 65 -9.36 7.50 -6.21
N SER A 66 -10.49 6.91 -5.82
CA SER A 66 -11.72 7.64 -5.48
C SER A 66 -11.54 8.69 -4.38
N VAL A 67 -10.53 8.57 -3.50
CA VAL A 67 -10.23 9.59 -2.47
C VAL A 67 -9.81 10.94 -3.05
N PHE A 68 -9.34 10.94 -4.31
CA PHE A 68 -8.94 12.14 -5.03
C PHE A 68 -10.09 12.84 -5.74
N GLU A 69 -11.33 12.33 -5.65
CA GLU A 69 -12.56 13.01 -6.10
C GLU A 69 -12.90 14.24 -5.22
N ASN A 70 -11.93 15.12 -5.01
CA ASN A 70 -12.08 16.40 -4.32
C ASN A 70 -11.07 17.41 -4.87
N ASP A 71 -11.53 18.64 -5.06
CA ASP A 71 -10.78 19.78 -5.59
C ASP A 71 -10.20 20.70 -4.50
N LYS A 72 -10.70 20.61 -3.26
CA LYS A 72 -10.33 21.51 -2.15
C LYS A 72 -8.97 21.17 -1.52
N LEU A 73 -8.57 19.91 -1.52
CA LEU A 73 -7.34 19.43 -0.88
C LEU A 73 -6.25 19.11 -1.91
N SER A 74 -4.99 19.38 -1.58
CA SER A 74 -3.85 18.89 -2.35
C SER A 74 -3.70 17.37 -2.23
N ALA A 75 -2.97 16.74 -3.17
CA ALA A 75 -2.76 15.30 -3.15
C ALA A 75 -2.18 14.80 -1.80
N LEU A 76 -1.21 15.53 -1.24
CA LEU A 76 -0.61 15.16 0.05
C LEU A 76 -1.59 15.32 1.22
N GLU A 77 -2.41 16.38 1.21
CA GLU A 77 -3.47 16.58 2.21
C GLU A 77 -4.49 15.44 2.19
N ILE A 78 -4.90 15.00 1.00
CA ILE A 78 -5.82 13.87 0.81
C ILE A 78 -5.22 12.59 1.39
N ILE A 79 -3.97 12.28 1.02
CA ILE A 79 -3.27 11.08 1.48
C ILE A 79 -3.13 11.07 3.00
N CYS A 80 -2.65 12.17 3.60
CA CYS A 80 -2.51 12.27 5.06
C CYS A 80 -3.86 12.12 5.77
N LYS A 81 -4.92 12.74 5.24
CA LYS A 81 -6.26 12.67 5.81
C LYS A 81 -6.83 11.25 5.71
N TYR A 82 -6.70 10.58 4.57
CA TYR A 82 -7.12 9.18 4.40
C TYR A 82 -6.38 8.24 5.36
N LEU A 83 -5.05 8.31 5.39
CA LEU A 83 -4.24 7.45 6.26
C LEU A 83 -4.59 7.66 7.74
N LYS A 84 -4.92 8.89 8.15
CA LYS A 84 -5.23 9.19 9.55
C LYS A 84 -6.69 8.92 9.92
N GLU A 85 -7.66 9.22 9.07
CA GLU A 85 -9.09 9.17 9.41
C GLU A 85 -9.76 7.85 9.03
N GLU A 86 -9.28 7.19 7.97
CA GLU A 86 -9.85 5.93 7.47
C GLU A 86 -9.09 4.72 8.01
N LEU A 87 -7.74 4.79 8.02
CA LEU A 87 -6.89 3.68 8.45
C LEU A 87 -6.33 3.84 9.87
N ASP A 88 -6.67 4.92 10.55
CA ASP A 88 -6.20 5.32 11.89
C ASP A 88 -4.68 5.20 12.11
N VAL A 89 -3.89 5.48 11.07
CA VAL A 89 -2.42 5.41 11.15
C VAL A 89 -1.89 6.62 11.93
N GLY A 90 -1.02 6.37 12.92
CA GLY A 90 -0.38 7.45 13.70
C GLY A 90 0.58 8.31 12.86
N PHE A 91 0.73 9.60 13.19
CA PHE A 91 1.55 10.54 12.42
C PHE A 91 3.01 10.11 12.25
N ASN A 92 3.61 9.51 13.28
CA ASN A 92 4.96 8.94 13.19
C ASN A 92 5.06 7.88 12.08
N LYS A 93 4.06 7.01 11.97
CA LYS A 93 4.06 5.96 10.96
C LYS A 93 3.78 6.52 9.57
N ILE A 94 2.87 7.50 9.45
CA ILE A 94 2.63 8.22 8.18
C ILE A 94 3.93 8.92 7.71
N ALA A 95 4.66 9.56 8.63
CA ALA A 95 5.94 10.18 8.36
C ALA A 95 6.96 9.17 7.80
N SER A 96 7.08 7.99 8.42
CA SER A 96 7.93 6.91 7.91
C SER A 96 7.47 6.40 6.54
N LEU A 97 6.17 6.15 6.35
CA LEU A 97 5.61 5.63 5.09
C LEU A 97 5.83 6.58 3.92
N LEU A 98 5.71 7.89 4.16
CA LEU A 98 5.83 8.92 3.14
C LEU A 98 7.23 9.51 3.05
N ASN A 99 8.19 9.02 3.84
CA ASN A 99 9.54 9.55 3.98
C ASN A 99 9.54 11.09 4.18
N ARG A 100 8.71 11.56 5.12
CA ARG A 100 8.51 12.98 5.44
C ARG A 100 8.69 13.22 6.92
N ASP A 101 9.11 14.42 7.27
CA ASP A 101 9.19 14.82 8.68
C ASP A 101 7.81 14.87 9.33
N ASN A 102 7.74 14.49 10.61
CA ASN A 102 6.48 14.44 11.36
C ASN A 102 5.79 15.81 11.45
N ARG A 103 6.55 16.91 11.57
CA ARG A 103 5.98 18.28 11.56
C ARG A 103 5.30 18.59 10.23
N THR A 104 5.87 18.10 9.13
CA THR A 104 5.26 18.23 7.78
C THR A 104 3.94 17.47 7.71
N ILE A 105 3.91 16.22 8.19
CA ILE A 105 2.69 15.40 8.21
C ILE A 105 1.60 16.06 9.06
N TRP A 106 1.94 16.47 10.28
CA TRP A 106 1.02 17.12 11.21
C TRP A 106 0.46 18.43 10.62
N ALA A 107 1.32 19.30 10.07
CA ALA A 107 0.90 20.54 9.44
C ALA A 107 -0.01 20.29 8.22
N THR A 108 0.34 19.31 7.38
CA THR A 108 -0.45 18.92 6.21
C THR A 108 -1.84 18.44 6.63
N TYR A 109 -1.92 17.54 7.62
CA TYR A 109 -3.18 17.04 8.13
C TYR A 109 -4.06 18.16 8.72
N ASN A 110 -3.48 19.06 9.51
CA ASN A 110 -4.24 20.18 10.07
C ASN A 110 -4.71 21.16 9.00
N ASN A 111 -3.91 21.42 7.96
CA ASN A 111 -4.35 22.21 6.82
C ASN A 111 -5.49 21.51 6.08
N ALA A 112 -5.44 20.19 5.94
CA ALA A 112 -6.52 19.39 5.35
C ALA A 112 -7.82 19.53 6.15
N ILE A 113 -7.77 19.42 7.49
CA ILE A 113 -8.94 19.63 8.36
C ILE A 113 -9.48 21.05 8.25
N LYS A 114 -8.62 22.07 8.22
CA LYS A 114 -9.05 23.48 8.11
C LYS A 114 -9.81 23.72 6.81
N LYS A 115 -9.34 23.15 5.69
CA LYS A 115 -9.98 23.26 4.37
C LYS A 115 -11.22 22.39 4.23
N LYS A 116 -11.20 21.19 4.83
CA LYS A 116 -12.29 20.20 4.80
C LYS A 116 -12.35 19.43 6.11
N LYS A 117 -13.26 19.87 6.98
CA LYS A 117 -13.49 19.26 8.30
C LYS A 117 -14.11 17.87 8.20
N GLU A 118 -15.03 17.69 7.25
CA GLU A 118 -15.69 16.41 6.98
C GLU A 118 -14.70 15.33 6.55
N LYS A 119 -15.03 14.07 6.84
CA LYS A 119 -14.26 12.91 6.38
C LYS A 119 -14.24 12.83 4.86
N LEU A 120 -13.25 12.15 4.32
CA LEU A 120 -13.21 11.83 2.90
C LEU A 120 -14.30 10.79 2.58
N ILE A 121 -14.95 10.94 1.43
CA ILE A 121 -15.90 9.95 0.93
C ILE A 121 -15.07 8.88 0.21
N VAL A 122 -14.97 7.70 0.79
CA VAL A 122 -14.28 6.56 0.17
C VAL A 122 -15.32 5.73 -0.57
N LYS A 123 -15.23 5.70 -1.89
CA LYS A 123 -16.08 4.87 -2.77
C LYS A 123 -15.27 3.70 -3.30
N GLU A 124 -15.97 2.67 -3.77
CA GLU A 124 -15.34 1.62 -4.58
C GLU A 124 -14.55 2.23 -5.74
N SER A 125 -13.36 1.70 -5.95
CA SER A 125 -12.38 2.27 -6.85
C SER A 125 -11.82 1.19 -7.77
N LYS A 126 -11.76 1.47 -9.07
CA LYS A 126 -11.15 0.56 -10.05
C LYS A 126 -9.62 0.56 -9.99
N PHE A 127 -9.04 1.65 -9.50
CA PHE A 127 -7.59 1.84 -9.45
C PHE A 127 -7.14 2.05 -8.01
N PHE A 128 -5.98 1.48 -7.68
CA PHE A 128 -5.35 1.60 -6.38
C PHE A 128 -3.91 2.02 -6.56
N ILE A 129 -3.42 2.85 -5.64
CA ILE A 129 -2.06 3.38 -5.64
C ILE A 129 -1.34 2.86 -4.39
N PRO A 130 -0.21 2.14 -4.54
CA PRO A 130 0.63 1.76 -3.41
C PRO A 130 1.20 3.00 -2.72
N VAL A 131 1.04 3.14 -1.41
CA VAL A 131 1.56 4.30 -0.66
C VAL A 131 3.09 4.37 -0.72
N SER A 132 3.78 3.24 -0.90
CA SER A 132 5.24 3.18 -1.06
C SER A 132 5.78 4.09 -2.17
N ILE A 133 5.05 4.28 -3.27
CA ILE A 133 5.51 5.16 -4.37
C ILE A 133 5.64 6.62 -3.93
N LEU A 134 4.94 7.01 -2.86
CA LEU A 134 4.87 8.37 -2.35
C LEU A 134 6.05 8.73 -1.43
N ALA A 135 6.87 7.73 -1.07
CA ALA A 135 8.11 7.89 -0.29
C ALA A 135 9.26 8.47 -1.13
N GLU A 136 9.17 8.38 -2.47
CA GLU A 136 10.17 8.95 -3.36
C GLU A 136 10.11 10.48 -3.33
N ARG A 137 11.14 11.11 -2.75
CA ARG A 137 11.18 12.57 -2.52
C ARG A 137 11.63 13.35 -3.75
N LYS A 138 12.29 12.70 -4.73
CA LYS A 138 12.65 13.35 -6.00
C LYS A 138 11.41 13.79 -6.76
N LEU A 139 10.34 13.00 -6.67
CA LEU A 139 9.07 13.27 -7.32
C LEU A 139 8.14 14.09 -6.42
N SER A 140 7.31 14.95 -7.03
CA SER A 140 6.17 15.50 -6.30
C SER A 140 5.14 14.40 -6.08
N VAL A 141 4.31 14.52 -5.04
CA VAL A 141 3.24 13.55 -4.75
C VAL A 141 2.34 13.34 -5.96
N LEU A 142 1.93 14.43 -6.61
CA LEU A 142 1.13 14.36 -7.84
C LEU A 142 1.92 13.70 -8.99
N GLY A 143 3.20 14.02 -9.14
CA GLY A 143 4.05 13.40 -10.16
C GLY A 143 4.20 11.90 -9.97
N ALA A 144 4.39 11.42 -8.73
CA ALA A 144 4.45 10.01 -8.41
C ALA A 144 3.13 9.29 -8.76
N ILE A 145 2.00 9.86 -8.35
CA ILE A 145 0.66 9.33 -8.66
C ILE A 145 0.43 9.25 -10.16
N VAL A 146 0.68 10.34 -10.89
CA VAL A 146 0.44 10.41 -12.33
C VAL A 146 1.35 9.45 -13.09
N SER A 147 2.63 9.38 -12.74
CA SER A 147 3.56 8.42 -13.34
C SER A 147 3.12 6.98 -13.11
N TYR A 148 2.70 6.64 -11.89
CA TYR A 148 2.21 5.30 -11.59
C TYR A 148 0.97 4.94 -12.41
N LEU A 149 -0.01 5.84 -12.48
CA LEU A 149 -1.24 5.63 -13.25
C LEU A 149 -0.97 5.51 -14.76
N LYS A 150 -0.06 6.34 -15.27
CA LYS A 150 0.30 6.34 -16.68
C LYS A 150 1.10 5.09 -17.06
N ASP A 151 2.09 4.73 -16.27
CA ASP A 151 3.03 3.66 -16.64
C ASP A 151 2.46 2.26 -16.36
N ASN A 152 1.63 2.08 -15.32
CA ASN A 152 1.10 0.76 -14.95
C ASN A 152 -0.26 0.45 -15.58
N PHE A 153 -1.10 1.47 -15.82
CA PHE A 153 -2.45 1.29 -16.38
C PHE A 153 -2.62 1.89 -17.77
N ASN A 154 -1.58 2.51 -18.33
CA ASN A 154 -1.56 3.12 -19.67
C ASN A 154 -2.68 4.16 -19.91
N LEU A 155 -3.16 4.82 -18.85
CA LEU A 155 -4.28 5.77 -18.93
C LEU A 155 -3.91 7.04 -19.73
N ARG A 156 -4.88 7.65 -20.40
CA ARG A 156 -4.75 8.96 -21.04
C ARG A 156 -4.71 10.07 -19.99
N TYR A 157 -4.09 11.20 -20.30
CA TYR A 157 -4.02 12.32 -19.35
C TYR A 157 -5.40 12.86 -18.97
N SER A 158 -6.33 12.90 -19.93
CA SER A 158 -7.74 13.21 -19.70
C SER A 158 -8.44 12.24 -18.74
N GLU A 159 -8.11 10.96 -18.80
CA GLU A 159 -8.65 9.94 -17.87
C GLU A 159 -8.07 10.12 -16.46
N ILE A 160 -6.76 10.34 -16.35
CA ILE A 160 -6.11 10.61 -15.07
C ILE A 160 -6.64 11.90 -14.45
N ALA A 161 -6.84 12.94 -15.26
CA ALA A 161 -7.43 14.21 -14.86
C ALA A 161 -8.84 14.04 -14.28
N ALA A 162 -9.69 13.24 -14.96
CA ALA A 162 -11.02 12.93 -14.47
C ALA A 162 -10.99 12.16 -13.13
N LEU A 163 -10.11 11.14 -13.01
CA LEU A 163 -9.97 10.35 -11.79
C LEU A 163 -9.47 11.17 -10.58
N LEU A 164 -8.56 12.11 -10.82
CA LEU A 164 -7.99 12.96 -9.78
C LEU A 164 -8.77 14.26 -9.55
N ASN A 165 -9.83 14.50 -10.34
CA ASN A 165 -10.56 15.76 -10.39
C ASN A 165 -9.61 16.98 -10.55
N ARG A 166 -8.69 16.94 -11.52
CA ARG A 166 -7.69 17.98 -11.80
C ARG A 166 -7.63 18.30 -13.29
N ASP A 167 -7.07 19.45 -13.65
CA ASP A 167 -6.84 19.84 -15.05
C ASP A 167 -5.82 18.90 -15.74
N GLU A 168 -6.11 18.49 -16.97
CA GLU A 168 -5.27 17.63 -17.80
C GLU A 168 -3.86 18.20 -18.06
N ARG A 169 -3.73 19.52 -18.21
CA ARG A 169 -2.44 20.20 -18.40
C ARG A 169 -1.51 19.99 -17.20
N ASN A 170 -2.09 19.89 -16.01
CA ASN A 170 -1.34 19.58 -14.79
C ASN A 170 -0.85 18.13 -14.80
N MET A 171 -1.62 17.19 -15.36
CA MET A 171 -1.22 15.78 -15.45
C MET A 171 -0.03 15.62 -16.39
N TRP A 172 -0.11 16.20 -17.58
CA TRP A 172 0.99 16.20 -18.55
C TRP A 172 2.26 16.83 -17.96
N THR A 173 2.11 17.99 -17.32
CA THR A 173 3.25 18.69 -16.70
C THR A 173 3.86 17.88 -15.55
N ALA A 174 3.03 17.27 -14.70
CA ALA A 174 3.48 16.45 -13.58
C ALA A 174 4.24 15.21 -14.07
N TYR A 175 3.72 14.52 -15.08
CA TYR A 175 4.36 13.34 -15.69
C TYR A 175 5.72 13.70 -16.30
N ASN A 176 5.77 14.73 -17.13
CA ASN A 176 7.01 15.12 -17.80
C ASN A 176 8.08 15.62 -16.83
N ARG A 177 7.69 16.34 -15.77
CA ARG A 177 8.63 16.71 -14.70
C ARG A 177 9.12 15.50 -13.92
N ALA A 178 8.28 14.49 -13.74
CA ALA A 178 8.67 13.26 -13.07
C ALA A 178 9.65 12.42 -13.90
N LYS A 179 9.46 12.33 -15.22
CA LYS A 179 10.37 11.58 -16.12
C LYS A 179 11.73 12.24 -16.36
N LYS A 180 11.85 13.55 -16.09
CA LYS A 180 13.10 14.32 -16.25
C LYS A 180 14.02 14.29 -15.02
N LYS A 181 13.58 13.68 -13.91
CA LYS A 181 14.30 13.63 -12.63
C LYS A 181 14.84 12.24 -12.37
#